data_AF-A0A971UCU4-F1
#
_entry.id   AF-A0A971UCU4-F1
#
_cell.length_a   1.000
_cell.length_b   1.000
_cell.length_c   1.000
_cell.angle_alpha   90.00
_cell.angle_beta   90.00
_cell.angle_gamma   90.00
#
_symmetry.space_group_name_H-M   'P 1'
#
loop_
_entity.id
_entity.type
_entity.pdbx_description
1 polymer ?
#
loop_
_entity_poly.entity_id
_entity_poly.type
_entity_poly.pdbx_seq_one_letter_code
_entity_poly.pdbx_strand_id
1 'polypeptide(L)' 'MSHEKPDWLTPETLAYLRDVEYRFHVRAFGEEMARVNFLPLEQRKQYLYEILDHARRQGVKSDKPARGVTS' A
#
# COMPACT_ATOMS: atom_id res chain seq x y z
N MET A 1 3.25 1.48 -31.38
CA MET A 1 3.79 2.85 -31.20
C MET A 1 4.97 2.75 -30.26
N SER A 2 6.11 3.36 -30.59
CA SER A 2 7.23 3.44 -29.66
C SER A 2 6.79 4.27 -28.45
N HIS A 3 6.73 3.67 -27.26
CA HIS A 3 6.52 4.40 -26.02
C HIS A 3 7.87 4.95 -25.57
N GLU A 4 8.43 5.88 -26.34
CA GLU A 4 9.59 6.62 -25.87
C GLU A 4 9.22 7.37 -24.59
N LYS A 5 10.07 7.21 -23.57
CA LYS A 5 9.88 7.89 -22.30
C LYS A 5 10.01 9.40 -22.57
N PRO A 6 9.11 10.23 -22.04
CA PRO A 6 9.22 11.68 -22.20
C PRO A 6 10.51 12.21 -21.58
N ASP A 7 11.09 13.25 -22.18
CA ASP A 7 12.35 13.87 -21.71
C ASP A 7 12.28 14.39 -20.26
N TRP A 8 11.09 14.75 -19.80
CA TRP A 8 10.86 15.22 -18.43
C TRP A 8 10.87 14.10 -17.38
N LEU A 9 10.80 12.82 -17.78
CA LEU A 9 10.78 11.66 -16.89
C LEU A 9 12.20 11.27 -16.47
N THR A 10 12.92 12.22 -15.88
CA THR A 10 14.26 12.01 -15.34
C THR A 10 14.21 11.17 -14.05
N PRO A 11 15.35 10.60 -13.61
CA PRO A 11 15.43 9.92 -12.31
C PRO A 11 14.96 10.79 -11.12
N GLU A 12 15.24 12.08 -11.14
CA GLU A 12 14.83 13.05 -10.12
C GLU A 12 13.31 13.22 -10.12
N THR A 13 12.70 13.34 -11.31
CA THR A 13 11.24 13.38 -11.44
C THR A 13 10.60 12.09 -10.92
N LEU A 14 11.18 10.92 -11.24
CA LEU A 14 10.70 9.63 -10.73
C LEU A 14 10.78 9.54 -9.20
N ALA A 15 11.89 10.01 -8.61
CA ALA A 15 12.04 10.06 -7.16
C ALA A 15 11.00 10.99 -6.52
N TYR A 16 10.76 12.16 -7.11
CA TYR A 16 9.73 13.09 -6.64
C TYR A 16 8.33 12.49 -6.73
N LEU A 17 7.98 11.86 -7.87
CA LEU A 17 6.68 11.21 -8.04
C LEU A 17 6.47 10.10 -7.01
N ARG A 18 7.52 9.31 -6.72
CA ARG A 18 7.48 8.26 -5.70
C ARG A 18 7.24 8.82 -4.30
N ASP A 19 7.85 9.94 -3.98
CA ASP A 19 7.64 10.62 -2.70
C ASP A 19 6.23 11.22 -2.58
N VAL A 20 5.70 11.82 -3.65
CA VAL A 20 4.32 12.30 -3.71
C VAL A 20 3.33 11.14 -3.51
N GLU A 21 3.55 10.02 -4.19
CA GLU A 21 2.75 8.81 -4.03
C GLU A 21 2.82 8.30 -2.58
N TYR A 22 4.01 8.20 -2.00
CA TYR A 22 4.18 7.76 -0.61
C TYR A 22 3.43 8.65 0.38
N ARG A 23 3.57 9.99 0.26
CA ARG A 23 2.85 10.95 1.11
C ARG A 23 1.33 10.84 0.97
N PHE A 24 0.84 10.59 -0.24
CA PHE A 24 -0.58 10.30 -0.47
C PHE A 24 -1.02 9.06 0.31
N HIS A 25 -0.25 7.95 0.21
CA HIS A 25 -0.57 6.71 0.92
C HIS A 25 -0.57 6.90 2.45
N VAL A 26 0.38 7.66 3.00
CA VAL A 26 0.43 7.97 4.43
C VAL A 26 -0.85 8.70 4.85
N ARG A 27 -1.26 9.73 4.11
CA ARG A 27 -2.49 10.48 4.42
C ARG A 27 -3.75 9.62 4.30
N ALA A 28 -3.81 8.75 3.29
CA ALA A 28 -5.02 7.96 3.00
C ALA A 28 -5.17 6.72 3.89
N PHE A 29 -4.07 6.08 4.27
CA PHE A 29 -4.08 4.75 4.91
C PHE A 29 -3.29 4.69 6.22
N GLY A 30 -2.57 5.74 6.59
CA GLY A 30 -1.60 5.74 7.68
C GLY A 30 -0.23 5.21 7.25
N GLU A 31 0.79 5.48 8.09
CA GLU A 31 2.20 5.20 7.79
C GLU A 31 2.49 3.72 7.54
N GLU A 32 1.91 2.83 8.35
CA GLU A 32 2.22 1.41 8.25
C GLU A 32 1.68 0.80 6.94
N MET A 33 0.44 1.13 6.58
CA MET A 33 -0.13 0.67 5.32
C MET A 33 0.52 1.35 4.11
N ALA A 34 1.03 2.58 4.25
CA ALA A 34 1.85 3.20 3.22
C ALA A 34 3.14 2.40 2.98
N ARG A 35 3.88 2.06 4.04
CA ARG A 35 5.08 1.21 3.94
C ARG A 35 4.78 -0.13 3.27
N VAL A 36 3.70 -0.79 3.68
CA VAL A 36 3.29 -2.12 3.16
C VAL A 36 2.88 -2.06 1.69
N ASN A 37 2.22 -0.98 1.25
CA ASN A 37 1.85 -0.78 -0.15
C ASN A 37 3.06 -0.63 -1.07
N PHE A 38 4.21 -0.17 -0.57
CA PHE A 38 5.44 -0.04 -1.36
C PHE A 38 6.28 -1.33 -1.39
N LEU A 39 5.88 -2.37 -0.68
CA LEU A 39 6.52 -3.69 -0.76
C LEU A 39 6.20 -4.41 -2.08
N PRO A 40 7.09 -5.30 -2.55
CA PRO A 40 6.76 -6.26 -3.60
C PRO A 40 5.47 -7.03 -3.26
N LEU A 41 4.70 -7.39 -4.28
CA LEU A 41 3.37 -8.01 -4.13
C LEU A 41 3.37 -9.21 -3.17
N GLU A 42 4.36 -10.09 -3.27
CA GLU A 42 4.45 -11.29 -2.43
C GLU A 42 4.72 -10.94 -0.96
N GLN A 43 5.59 -9.95 -0.70
CA GLN A 43 5.84 -9.47 0.66
C GLN A 43 4.62 -8.76 1.24
N ARG A 44 3.88 -8.01 0.42
CA ARG A 44 2.61 -7.38 0.83
C ARG A 44 1.60 -8.44 1.27
N LYS A 45 1.42 -9.50 0.48
CA LYS A 45 0.52 -10.61 0.81
C LYS A 45 0.95 -11.30 2.11
N GLN A 46 2.24 -11.59 2.24
CA GLN A 46 2.79 -12.24 3.44
C GLN A 46 2.50 -11.43 4.70
N TYR A 47 2.79 -10.13 4.68
CA TYR A 47 2.52 -9.23 5.78
C TYR A 47 1.02 -9.20 6.16
N LEU A 48 0.13 -9.14 5.17
CA LEU A 48 -1.32 -9.17 5.42
C LEU A 48 -1.77 -10.49 6.05
N TYR A 49 -1.24 -11.64 5.59
CA TYR A 49 -1.55 -12.92 6.20
C TYR A 49 -1.07 -13.03 7.65
N GLU A 50 0.11 -12.49 7.96
CA GLU A 50 0.64 -12.46 9.33
C GLU A 50 -0.27 -11.66 10.28
N ILE A 51 -0.76 -10.49 9.83
CA ILE A 51 -1.73 -9.69 10.61
C ILE A 51 -3.02 -10.47 10.82
N LEU A 52 -3.57 -11.07 9.77
CA LEU A 52 -4.83 -11.79 9.84
C LEU A 52 -4.71 -13.01 10.78
N ASP A 53 -3.62 -13.75 10.69
CA ASP A 53 -3.37 -14.90 11.56
C ASP A 53 -3.13 -14.48 13.01
N HIS A 54 -2.41 -13.39 13.23
CA HIS A 54 -2.25 -12.82 14.56
C HIS A 54 -3.62 -12.41 15.15
N ALA A 55 -4.44 -11.68 14.40
CA ALA A 55 -5.77 -11.26 14.83
C ALA A 55 -6.67 -12.46 15.18
N ARG A 56 -6.65 -13.51 14.35
CA ARG A 56 -7.36 -14.77 14.61
C ARG A 56 -6.90 -15.44 15.90
N ARG A 57 -5.59 -15.51 16.14
CA ARG A 57 -5.02 -16.07 17.39
C ARG A 57 -5.45 -15.27 18.62
N GLN A 58 -5.66 -13.97 18.49
CA GLN A 58 -6.19 -13.11 19.56
C GLN A 58 -7.72 -13.15 19.68
N GLY A 59 -8.41 -13.98 18.90
CA GLY A 59 -9.87 -14.12 18.95
C GLY A 59 -10.65 -12.95 18.33
N VAL A 60 -10.00 -12.13 17.49
CA VAL A 60 -10.69 -11.06 16.74
C VAL A 60 -11.70 -11.70 15.79
N LYS A 61 -12.97 -11.32 15.95
CA LYS A 61 -14.06 -11.80 15.10
C LYS A 61 -14.12 -10.98 13.81
N SER A 62 -14.13 -11.67 12.67
CA SER A 62 -14.27 -11.07 11.33
C SER A 62 -15.67 -11.22 10.75
N ASP A 63 -16.65 -11.53 11.60
CA ASP A 63 -18.05 -11.79 11.25
C ASP A 63 -18.83 -10.50 10.94
N LYS A 64 -18.32 -9.35 11.37
CA LYS A 64 -18.92 -8.05 11.13
C LYS A 64 -18.25 -7.35 9.95
N PRO A 65 -19.03 -6.67 9.09
CA PRO A 65 -18.46 -5.85 8.04
C PRO A 65 -17.59 -4.75 8.65
N ALA A 66 -16.48 -4.44 7.97
CA ALA A 66 -15.62 -3.34 8.35
C ALA A 66 -16.42 -2.03 8.33
N ARG A 67 -16.54 -1.38 9.49
CA ARG A 67 -17.23 -0.08 9.59
C ARG A 67 -16.48 0.95 8.75
N GLY A 68 -17.19 1.63 7.85
CA GLY A 68 -16.61 2.68 6.98
C GLY A 68 -16.18 2.22 5.59
N VAL A 69 -16.31 0.92 5.26
CA VAL A 69 -16.18 0.44 3.87
C VAL A 69 -17.59 0.31 3.29
N THR A 70 -18.05 1.34 2.57
CA THR A 70 -19.28 1.24 1.77
C THR A 70 -18.97 0.48 0.49
N SER A 71 -19.72 -0.60 0.25
CA SER A 71 -19.67 -1.40 -0.98
C SER A 71 -20.17 -0.63 -2.20
#